data_AF-A0A1G3JCU4-F1
#
_entry.id   AF-A0A1G3JCU4-F1
#
_cell.length_a   1.000
_cell.length_b   1.000
_cell.length_c   1.000
_cell.angle_alpha   90.00
_cell.angle_beta   90.00
_cell.angle_gamma   90.00
#
_symmetry.space_group_name_H-M   'P 1'
#
loop_
_entity.id
_entity.type
_entity.pdbx_description
1 polymer ?
#
loop_
_entity_poly.entity_id
_entity_poly.type
_entity_poly.pdbx_seq_one_letter_code
_entity_poly.pdbx_strand_id
1 'polypeptide(L)'
;MVISNSHAVETARRLGVPLLRAGFPQYDLLGGYQRLWVGYRGTRQSLFDLANLLVEHGHIEPEPYVSIYAQRTGESRATPASGQTH
;
A
#
# COMPACT_ATOMS: atom_id res chain seq x y z
N MET A 1 5.01 -10.65 -6.29
CA MET A 1 4.15 -10.09 -7.35
C MET A 1 4.69 -10.49 -8.71
N VAL A 2 3.84 -10.84 -9.66
CA VAL A 2 4.20 -11.19 -11.05
C VAL A 2 3.59 -10.16 -12.01
N ILE A 3 4.33 -9.78 -13.05
CA ILE A 3 3.84 -8.92 -14.15
C ILE A 3 3.84 -9.78 -15.41
N SER A 4 2.66 -10.14 -15.93
CA SER A 4 2.55 -11.00 -17.12
C SER A 4 1.13 -10.98 -17.69
N ASN A 5 0.87 -11.73 -18.76
CA ASN A 5 -0.44 -11.82 -19.39
C ASN A 5 -1.34 -12.90 -18.74
N SER A 6 -2.49 -13.20 -19.37
CA SER A 6 -3.47 -14.19 -18.86
C SER A 6 -2.89 -15.59 -18.57
N HIS A 7 -1.78 -15.98 -19.19
CA HIS A 7 -1.19 -17.30 -18.97
C HIS A 7 -0.59 -17.46 -17.56
N ALA A 8 -0.16 -16.36 -16.93
CA ALA A 8 0.42 -16.42 -15.58
C ALA A 8 -0.62 -16.45 -14.46
N VAL A 9 -1.93 -16.41 -14.77
CA VAL A 9 -3.01 -16.39 -13.78
C VAL A 9 -2.98 -17.61 -12.87
N GLU A 10 -2.79 -18.79 -13.47
CA GLU A 10 -2.79 -20.04 -12.73
C GLU A 10 -1.54 -20.15 -11.83
N THR A 11 -0.37 -19.80 -12.38
CA THR A 11 0.89 -19.73 -11.64
C THR A 11 0.84 -18.74 -10.48
N ALA A 12 0.30 -17.54 -10.69
CA ALA A 12 0.19 -16.52 -9.65
C ALA A 12 -0.78 -16.94 -8.54
N ARG A 13 -1.90 -17.59 -8.89
CA ARG A 13 -2.82 -18.19 -7.92
C ARG A 13 -2.15 -19.28 -7.09
N ARG A 14 -1.39 -20.19 -7.72
CA ARG A 14 -0.65 -21.24 -7.00
C ARG A 14 0.39 -20.70 -6.04
N LEU A 15 1.08 -19.62 -6.43
CA LEU A 15 2.10 -18.96 -5.62
C LEU A 15 1.51 -18.00 -4.56
N GLY A 16 0.20 -17.74 -4.58
CA GLY A 16 -0.45 -16.79 -3.67
C GLY A 16 0.05 -15.35 -3.85
N VAL A 17 0.56 -14.99 -5.03
CA VAL A 17 1.14 -13.67 -5.29
C VAL A 17 0.24 -12.84 -6.20
N PRO A 18 0.19 -11.51 -6.02
CA PRO A 18 -0.54 -10.63 -6.91
C PRO A 18 -0.02 -10.71 -8.35
N LEU A 19 -0.93 -10.72 -9.32
CA LEU A 19 -0.65 -10.69 -10.76
C LEU A 19 -1.10 -9.36 -11.36
N LEU A 20 -0.14 -8.52 -11.76
CA LEU A 20 -0.41 -7.38 -12.61
C LEU A 20 -0.48 -7.87 -14.05
N ARG A 21 -1.66 -7.79 -14.66
CA ARG A 21 -1.85 -8.21 -16.05
C ARG A 21 -1.30 -7.16 -17.00
N ALA A 22 -0.14 -7.42 -17.59
CA ALA A 22 0.52 -6.52 -18.54
C ALA A 22 0.96 -7.28 -19.79
N GLY A 23 0.61 -6.74 -20.96
CA GLY A 23 0.90 -7.33 -22.25
C GLY A 23 -0.28 -8.10 -22.87
N PHE A 24 -0.13 -8.45 -24.15
CA PHE A 24 -1.10 -9.22 -24.91
C PHE A 24 -0.77 -10.72 -24.83
N PRO A 25 -1.76 -11.64 -24.90
CA PRO A 25 -3.21 -11.45 -24.87
C PRO A 25 -3.81 -11.49 -23.44
N GLN A 26 -4.89 -10.74 -23.22
CA GLN A 26 -5.61 -10.66 -21.94
C GLN A 26 -7.06 -11.11 -22.14
N TYR A 27 -7.29 -12.43 -22.14
CA TYR A 27 -8.58 -13.04 -22.50
C TYR A 27 -9.62 -13.01 -21.36
N ASP A 28 -9.20 -12.88 -20.10
CA ASP A 28 -10.12 -12.97 -18.95
C ASP A 28 -10.66 -11.62 -18.47
N LEU A 29 -10.41 -10.53 -19.21
CA LEU A 29 -10.94 -9.20 -18.91
C LEU A 29 -11.63 -8.63 -20.15
N LEU A 30 -12.94 -8.35 -20.02
CA LEU A 30 -13.71 -7.62 -21.01
C LEU A 30 -13.04 -6.25 -21.24
N GLY A 31 -12.58 -5.99 -22.48
CA GLY A 31 -11.90 -4.74 -22.84
C GLY A 31 -10.39 -4.67 -22.54
N GLY A 32 -9.74 -5.75 -22.08
CA GLY A 32 -8.29 -5.76 -21.81
C GLY A 32 -7.41 -5.43 -23.03
N TYR A 33 -7.92 -5.69 -24.23
CA TYR A 33 -7.29 -5.36 -25.52
C TYR A 33 -7.39 -3.87 -25.91
N GLN A 34 -8.31 -3.10 -25.33
CA GLN A 34 -8.42 -1.64 -25.55
C GLN A 34 -7.56 -0.84 -24.57
N ARG A 35 -6.86 -1.50 -23.66
CA ARG A 35 -6.09 -0.85 -22.61
C ARG A 35 -4.88 -0.12 -23.20
N LEU A 36 -4.88 1.21 -23.06
CA LEU A 36 -3.75 2.04 -23.48
C LEU A 36 -2.59 1.86 -22.50
N TRP A 37 -1.50 1.25 -22.98
CA TRP A 37 -0.26 1.08 -22.20
C TRP A 37 0.75 2.22 -22.41
N VAL A 38 0.58 3.00 -23.48
CA VAL A 38 1.56 3.97 -23.97
C VAL A 38 1.12 5.41 -23.69
N GLY A 39 2.09 6.29 -23.44
CA GLY A 39 1.86 7.69 -23.13
C GLY A 39 1.49 7.92 -21.67
N TYR A 40 1.52 9.18 -21.25
CA TYR A 40 1.38 9.56 -19.83
C TYR A 40 0.11 9.02 -19.18
N ARG A 41 -1.03 9.09 -19.88
CA ARG A 41 -2.32 8.56 -19.38
C ARG A 41 -2.26 7.05 -19.14
N GLY A 42 -1.68 6.28 -20.09
CA GLY A 42 -1.57 4.83 -19.98
C GLY A 42 -0.63 4.40 -18.86
N THR A 43 0.55 5.02 -18.78
CA THR A 43 1.53 4.73 -17.73
C THR A 43 1.00 5.11 -16.35
N ARG A 44 0.33 6.25 -16.20
CA ARG A 44 -0.29 6.68 -14.94
C ARG A 44 -1.37 5.69 -14.49
N GLN A 45 -2.21 5.20 -15.39
CA GLN A 45 -3.22 4.20 -15.05
C GLN A 45 -2.57 2.89 -14.59
N SER A 46 -1.54 2.41 -15.30
CA SER A 46 -0.83 1.19 -14.92
C SER A 46 -0.11 1.32 -13.57
N LEU A 47 0.41 2.50 -13.23
CA LEU A 47 0.97 2.80 -11.91
C LEU A 47 -0.09 2.70 -10.80
N PHE A 48 -1.28 3.25 -11.02
CA PHE A 48 -2.37 3.14 -10.03
C PHE A 48 -2.84 1.71 -9.85
N ASP A 49 -3.00 0.97 -10.93
CA ASP A 49 -3.42 -0.43 -10.86
C ASP A 49 -2.39 -1.28 -10.11
N LEU A 50 -1.10 -1.02 -10.35
CA LEU A 50 -0.02 -1.63 -9.57
C LEU A 50 -0.11 -1.29 -8.08
N ALA A 51 -0.27 -0.01 -7.75
CA ALA A 51 -0.35 0.44 -6.35
C ALA A 51 -1.54 -0.18 -5.62
N ASN A 52 -2.72 -0.18 -6.25
CA ASN A 52 -3.92 -0.79 -5.68
C ASN A 52 -3.75 -2.31 -5.47
N LEU A 53 -3.16 -3.00 -6.44
CA LEU A 53 -2.88 -4.44 -6.34
C LEU A 53 -1.93 -4.76 -5.17
N LEU A 54 -0.91 -3.91 -4.97
CA LEU A 54 0.02 -4.05 -3.85
C LEU A 54 -0.64 -3.77 -2.50
N VAL A 55 -1.56 -2.82 -2.41
CA VAL A 55 -2.33 -2.53 -1.20
C VAL A 55 -3.31 -3.67 -0.88
N GLU A 56 -3.92 -4.28 -1.90
CA GLU A 56 -4.87 -5.38 -1.72
C GLU A 56 -4.18 -6.68 -1.26
N HIS A 57 -2.98 -6.96 -1.78
CA HIS A 57 -2.27 -8.22 -1.51
C HIS A 57 -1.11 -8.10 -0.51
N GLY A 58 -0.65 -6.89 -0.22
CA GLY A 58 0.38 -6.62 0.77
C GLY A 58 -0.23 -5.85 1.93
N HIS A 59 0.04 -6.31 3.15
CA HIS A 59 -0.13 -5.49 4.36
C HIS A 59 0.86 -4.31 4.31
N ILE A 60 0.61 -3.31 3.46
CA ILE A 60 1.22 -1.99 3.59
C ILE A 60 0.41 -1.26 4.67
N GLU A 61 0.34 -1.85 5.85
CA GLU A 61 -0.01 -1.11 7.04
C GLU A 61 1.33 -0.55 7.54
N PRO A 62 1.65 0.74 7.28
CA PRO A 62 2.78 1.33 7.96
C PRO A 62 2.51 1.16 9.45
N GLU A 63 3.42 0.51 10.18
CA GLU A 63 3.29 0.41 11.63
C GLU A 63 3.03 1.81 12.18
N PRO A 64 2.04 1.99 13.09
CA PRO A 64 1.67 3.30 13.58
C PRO A 64 2.90 4.08 14.03
N TYR A 65 3.31 5.07 13.24
CA TYR A 65 4.50 5.84 13.55
C TYR A 65 4.20 6.73 14.75
N VAL A 66 4.71 6.34 15.91
CA VAL A 66 4.69 7.16 17.11
C VAL A 66 5.85 8.14 17.05
N SER A 67 5.55 9.44 17.03
CA SER A 67 6.59 10.47 17.00
C SER A 67 7.33 10.53 18.33
N ILE A 68 8.65 10.79 18.29
CA ILE A 68 9.46 11.07 19.48
C ILE A 68 8.97 12.30 20.27
N TYR A 69 8.15 13.14 19.63
CA TYR A 69 7.51 14.33 20.22
C TYR A 69 6.08 14.09 20.69
N ALA A 70 5.56 12.86 20.61
CA ALA A 70 4.35 12.46 21.31
C ALA A 70 4.63 12.42 22.83
N GLN A 71 5.01 13.58 23.37
CA GLN A 71 5.22 13.78 24.78
C GLN A 71 3.91 13.49 25.48
N ARG A 72 3.99 12.60 26.47
CA ARG A 72 2.95 12.33 27.45
C ARG A 72 2.50 13.64 28.10
N THR A 73 1.45 14.25 27.54
CA THR A 73 0.71 15.34 28.19
C THR A 73 -0.02 14.74 29.39
N GLY A 74 0.65 14.64 30.53
CA GLY A 74 0.04 14.03 31.71
C GLY A 74 0.85 14.01 33.01
N GLU A 75 2.11 14.43 33.04
CA GLU A 75 2.86 14.52 34.31
C GLU A 75 3.10 15.99 34.71
N SER A 76 2.00 16.74 34.86
CA SER A 76 1.99 17.89 35.77
C SER A 76 2.04 17.38 37.21
N ARG A 77 3.23 16.99 37.67
CA ARG A 77 3.48 16.84 39.11
C ARG A 77 3.57 18.24 39.72
N ALA A 78 2.42 18.88 39.91
CA ALA A 78 2.28 19.96 40.85
C ALA A 78 2.48 19.37 42.25
N THR A 79 3.71 19.45 42.78
CA THR A 79 3.94 19.29 44.21
C THR A 79 3.83 20.68 44.81
N PRO A 80 2.82 20.98 45.65
CA PRO A 80 2.70 22.29 46.26
C PRO A 80 3.90 22.56 47.16
N ALA A 81 4.48 23.76 46.99
CA ALA A 81 5.45 24.30 47.91
C ALA A 81 4.75 24.68 49.22
N SER A 82 5.17 24.05 50.32
CA SER A 82 5.07 24.57 51.69
C SER A 82 6.40 24.16 52.34
N GLY A 83 7.34 25.06 52.59
CA GLY A 83 7.17 26.25 53.44
C GLY A 83 7.91 25.95 54.74
N GLN A 84 9.15 26.43 54.85
CA GLN A 84 10.01 26.34 56.03
C GLN A 84 9.39 27.08 57.22
N THR A 85 9.41 26.50 58.43
CA THR A 85 9.43 27.08 59.80
C THR A 85 8.92 25.97 60.75
N HIS A 86 9.49 25.64 61.91
CA HIS A 86 10.39 26.31 62.85
C HIS A 86 10.97 25.23 63.79
#